data_AF-A0A849VNC9-F1
#
_entry.id   AF-A0A849VNC9-F1
#
_cell.length_a   1.000
_cell.length_b   1.000
_cell.length_c   1.000
_cell.angle_alpha   90.00
_cell.angle_beta   90.00
_cell.angle_gamma   90.00
#
_symmetry.space_group_name_H-M   'P 1'
#
loop_
_entity.id
_entity.type
_entity.pdbx_description
1 polymer ?
#
loop_
_entity_poly.entity_id
_entity_poly.type
_entity_poly.pdbx_seq_one_letter_code
_entity_poly.pdbx_strand_id
1 'polypeptide(L)'
;MMPDVEKPVSLEVVEIELALGAQDIVADGFEGALQKAAELVNGEVIFNIRAPEDSDEQRIGAISISDGTTDQTVFIMLGKDGTTLSVTPEQDQTTLFDKLGPDFAAVMKGLRR
;
A
#
# COMPACT_ATOMS: atom_id res chain seq x y z
N MET A 1 -13.07 -15.03 -25.65
CA MET A 1 -12.69 -14.27 -24.45
C MET A 1 -11.77 -15.18 -23.66
N MET A 2 -10.46 -14.92 -23.71
CA MET A 2 -9.53 -15.65 -22.85
C MET A 2 -9.74 -15.13 -21.42
N PRO A 3 -9.77 -15.99 -20.39
CA PRO A 3 -9.80 -15.51 -19.02
C PRO A 3 -8.54 -14.67 -18.79
N ASP A 4 -8.68 -13.53 -18.13
CA ASP A 4 -7.57 -12.81 -17.53
C ASP A 4 -6.71 -13.83 -16.79
N VAL A 5 -5.48 -14.03 -17.28
CA VAL A 5 -4.50 -14.82 -16.55
C VAL A 5 -4.22 -14.01 -15.30
N GLU A 6 -4.86 -14.39 -14.19
CA GLU A 6 -4.53 -13.89 -12.86
C GLU A 6 -3.00 -13.98 -12.74
N LYS A 7 -2.33 -12.83 -12.81
CA LYS A 7 -0.88 -12.75 -12.55
C LYS A 7 -0.71 -13.43 -11.18
N PRO A 8 0.19 -14.42 -11.05
CA PRO A 8 0.41 -15.07 -9.77
C PRO A 8 0.71 -13.97 -8.74
N VAL A 9 -0.04 -13.95 -7.64
CA VAL A 9 0.23 -13.06 -6.50
C VAL A 9 1.69 -13.29 -6.10
N SER A 10 2.48 -12.21 -6.07
CA SER A 10 3.91 -12.32 -5.75
C SER A 10 4.08 -12.74 -4.29
N LEU A 11 5.15 -13.46 -3.97
CA LEU A 11 5.39 -13.97 -2.63
C LEU A 11 5.46 -12.81 -1.61
N GLU A 12 6.05 -11.71 -2.03
CA GLU A 12 6.28 -10.49 -1.26
C GLU A 12 4.96 -9.84 -0.82
N VAL A 13 3.95 -9.85 -1.69
CA VAL A 13 2.60 -9.36 -1.36
C VAL A 13 1.98 -10.23 -0.28
N VAL A 14 2.10 -11.56 -0.40
CA VAL A 14 1.56 -12.49 0.60
C VAL A 14 2.27 -12.31 1.94
N GLU A 15 3.60 -12.13 1.94
CA GLU A 15 4.36 -11.89 3.16
C GLU A 15 3.92 -10.60 3.86
N ILE A 16 3.69 -9.53 3.12
CA ILE A 16 3.18 -8.26 3.65
C ILE A 16 1.74 -8.42 4.18
N GLU A 17 0.85 -9.11 3.46
CA GLU A 17 -0.51 -9.40 3.92
C GLU A 17 -0.52 -10.16 5.25
N LEU A 18 0.33 -11.18 5.37
CA LEU A 18 0.47 -11.96 6.60
C LEU A 18 1.09 -11.13 7.73
N ALA A 19 2.12 -10.34 7.44
CA ALA A 19 2.78 -9.47 8.41
C ALA A 19 1.81 -8.42 8.96
N LEU A 20 0.99 -7.81 8.10
CA LEU A 20 -0.06 -6.86 8.50
C LEU A 20 -1.19 -7.54 9.29
N GLY A 21 -1.61 -8.74 8.88
CA GLY A 21 -2.64 -9.52 9.58
C GLY A 21 -2.25 -9.92 11.01
N ALA A 22 -0.96 -9.89 11.34
CA ALA A 22 -0.45 -10.13 12.69
C ALA A 22 -0.45 -8.87 13.58
N GLN A 23 -0.74 -7.69 13.05
CA GLN A 23 -0.68 -6.42 13.80
C GLN A 23 -2.03 -6.07 14.45
N ASP A 24 -1.98 -5.44 15.62
CA ASP A 24 -3.16 -4.84 16.24
C ASP A 24 -3.31 -3.39 15.76
N ILE A 25 -4.00 -3.21 14.64
CA ILE A 25 -4.21 -1.91 14.02
C ILE A 25 -4.92 -0.89 14.95
N VAL A 26 -5.74 -1.38 15.88
CA VAL A 26 -6.49 -0.52 16.82
C VAL A 26 -5.55 0.00 17.91
N ALA A 27 -4.64 -0.85 18.40
CA ALA A 27 -3.68 -0.47 19.42
C ALA A 27 -2.50 0.34 18.85
N ASP A 28 -1.96 -0.09 17.70
CA ASP A 28 -0.73 0.46 17.12
C ASP A 28 -0.97 1.62 16.14
N GLY A 29 -2.21 1.74 15.64
CA GLY A 29 -2.53 2.64 14.54
C GLY A 29 -1.87 2.21 13.23
N PHE A 30 -2.23 2.91 12.14
CA PHE A 30 -1.76 2.54 10.81
C PHE A 30 -0.26 2.65 10.62
N GLU A 31 0.35 3.72 11.16
CA GLU A 31 1.79 3.92 11.07
C GLU A 31 2.57 2.81 11.80
N GLY A 32 2.12 2.45 13.01
CA GLY A 32 2.73 1.37 13.79
C GLY A 32 2.59 0.02 13.09
N ALA A 33 1.41 -0.28 12.54
CA ALA A 33 1.18 -1.50 11.78
C ALA A 33 2.07 -1.60 10.53
N LEU A 34 2.22 -0.51 9.77
CA LEU A 34 3.12 -0.46 8.62
C LEU A 34 4.58 -0.69 9.01
N GLN A 35 5.05 0.00 10.07
CA GLN A 35 6.43 -0.10 10.53
C GLN A 35 6.77 -1.53 10.97
N LYS A 36 5.90 -2.15 11.78
CA LYS A 36 6.09 -3.53 12.25
C LYS A 36 6.01 -4.54 11.11
N ALA A 37 5.09 -4.35 10.16
CA ALA A 37 4.99 -5.22 9.00
C ALA A 37 6.24 -5.13 8.12
N ALA A 38 6.75 -3.92 7.87
CA ALA A 38 8.00 -3.70 7.14
C ALA A 38 9.20 -4.38 7.83
N GLU A 39 9.31 -4.24 9.15
CA GLU A 39 10.36 -4.90 9.94
C GLU A 39 10.32 -6.44 9.82
N LEU A 40 9.13 -7.05 9.78
CA LEU A 40 8.97 -8.50 9.65
C LEU A 40 9.44 -9.04 8.30
N VAL A 41 9.28 -8.27 7.24
CA VAL A 41 9.64 -8.66 5.86
C VAL A 41 10.99 -8.10 5.41
N ASN A 42 11.75 -7.46 6.31
CA ASN A 42 12.97 -6.69 6.00
C ASN A 42 12.74 -5.64 4.89
N GLY A 43 11.56 -5.04 4.86
CA GLY A 43 11.19 -3.95 3.96
C GLY A 43 11.35 -2.57 4.60
N GLU A 44 10.97 -1.54 3.86
CA GLU A 44 11.00 -0.14 4.29
C GLU A 44 9.66 0.54 4.00
N VAL A 45 9.13 1.26 5.00
CA VAL A 45 7.95 2.12 4.79
C VAL A 45 8.35 3.34 3.98
N ILE A 46 7.77 3.50 2.79
CA ILE A 46 8.09 4.61 1.88
C ILE A 46 7.27 5.85 2.22
N PHE A 47 5.97 5.68 2.45
CA PHE A 47 5.10 6.77 2.86
C PHE A 47 3.87 6.26 3.61
N ASN A 48 3.21 7.18 4.30
CA ASN A 48 1.91 7.00 4.93
C ASN A 48 1.13 8.32 4.88
N ILE A 49 0.16 8.45 3.98
CA ILE A 49 -0.57 9.69 3.71
C ILE A 49 -2.08 9.51 3.92
N ARG A 50 -2.80 10.63 4.05
CA ARG A 50 -4.26 10.62 3.99
C ARG A 50 -4.71 10.34 2.56
N ALA A 51 -5.72 9.51 2.41
CA ALA A 51 -6.39 9.30 1.13
C ALA A 51 -7.18 10.57 0.73
N PRO A 52 -7.45 10.78 -0.57
CA PRO A 52 -8.37 11.81 -1.05
C PRO A 52 -9.75 11.70 -0.38
N GLU A 53 -10.45 12.83 -0.17
CA GLU A 53 -11.73 12.85 0.57
C GLU A 53 -12.81 11.93 -0.06
N ASP A 54 -12.77 11.79 -1.38
CA ASP A 54 -13.73 11.01 -2.17
C ASP A 54 -13.38 9.51 -2.30
N SER A 55 -12.29 9.02 -1.69
CA SER A 55 -11.90 7.61 -1.73
C SER A 55 -12.55 6.78 -0.62
N ASP A 56 -12.63 5.46 -0.75
CA ASP A 56 -13.21 4.56 0.28
C ASP A 56 -12.24 4.30 1.45
N GLU A 57 -11.00 4.71 1.25
CA GLU A 57 -9.90 4.63 2.18
C GLU A 57 -9.77 5.94 2.97
N GLN A 58 -9.18 5.86 4.16
CA GLN A 58 -8.77 7.06 4.91
C GLN A 58 -7.27 7.31 4.81
N ARG A 59 -6.48 6.27 4.60
CA ARG A 59 -5.02 6.35 4.50
C ARG A 59 -4.48 5.37 3.48
N ILE A 60 -3.37 5.77 2.86
CA ILE A 60 -2.63 4.97 1.91
C ILE A 60 -1.17 4.97 2.37
N GLY A 61 -0.60 3.79 2.51
CA GLY A 61 0.81 3.56 2.78
C GLY A 61 1.46 2.74 1.68
N ALA A 62 2.79 2.72 1.68
CA ALA A 62 3.55 1.84 0.82
C ALA A 62 4.76 1.27 1.57
N ILE A 63 5.03 -0.01 1.32
CA ILE A 63 6.23 -0.71 1.78
C ILE A 63 7.01 -1.14 0.54
N SER A 64 8.29 -0.82 0.51
CA SER A 64 9.23 -1.40 -0.45
C SER A 64 9.86 -2.64 0.16
N ILE A 65 9.96 -3.69 -0.63
CA ILE A 65 10.61 -4.94 -0.28
C ILE A 65 11.52 -5.34 -1.44
N SER A 66 12.72 -5.80 -1.11
CA SER A 66 13.71 -6.23 -2.10
C SER A 66 13.95 -7.73 -1.94
N ASP A 67 13.82 -8.48 -3.03
CA ASP A 67 14.20 -9.90 -3.09
C ASP A 67 15.69 -10.10 -3.40
N GLY A 68 16.47 -9.00 -3.45
CA GLY A 68 17.88 -8.97 -3.83
C GLY A 68 18.13 -8.85 -5.34
N THR A 69 17.07 -8.87 -6.17
CA THR A 69 17.15 -8.66 -7.62
C THR A 69 16.33 -7.48 -8.09
N THR A 70 15.16 -7.27 -7.48
CA THR A 70 14.23 -6.19 -7.83
C THR A 70 13.59 -5.63 -6.57
N ASP A 71 13.48 -4.31 -6.51
CA ASP A 71 12.68 -3.65 -5.48
C ASP A 71 11.21 -3.65 -5.95
N GLN A 72 10.33 -4.18 -5.11
CA GLN A 72 8.90 -4.17 -5.33
C GLN A 72 8.25 -3.22 -4.33
N THR A 73 7.37 -2.34 -4.84
CA THR A 73 6.51 -1.52 -3.99
C THR A 73 5.16 -2.22 -3.81
N VAL A 74 4.70 -2.28 -2.58
CA VAL A 74 3.37 -2.78 -2.22
C VAL A 74 2.61 -1.66 -1.55
N PHE A 75 1.38 -1.41 -2.02
CA PHE A 75 0.49 -0.40 -1.47
C PHE A 75 -0.44 -1.05 -0.45
N ILE A 76 -0.68 -0.32 0.64
CA ILE A 76 -1.52 -0.74 1.74
C ILE A 76 -2.55 0.36 1.96
N MET A 77 -3.82 0.00 2.00
CA MET A 77 -4.89 0.94 2.24
C MET A 77 -5.58 0.62 3.57
N LEU A 78 -5.90 1.67 4.33
CA LEU A 78 -6.76 1.58 5.50
C LEU A 78 -8.15 2.11 5.15
N GLY A 79 -9.16 1.26 5.30
CA GLY A 79 -10.56 1.62 5.12
C GLY A 79 -11.03 2.71 6.09
N LYS A 80 -12.09 3.43 5.73
CA LYS A 80 -12.73 4.45 6.58
C LYS A 80 -13.23 3.93 7.93
N ASP A 81 -13.38 2.60 8.08
CA ASP A 81 -13.71 1.96 9.36
C ASP A 81 -12.54 1.97 10.36
N GLY A 82 -11.31 2.24 9.91
CA GLY A 82 -10.12 2.28 10.75
C GLY A 82 -9.52 0.91 11.08
N THR A 83 -10.02 -0.15 10.45
CA THR A 83 -9.61 -1.52 10.77
C THR A 83 -9.42 -2.39 9.54
N THR A 84 -10.15 -2.14 8.45
CA THR A 84 -10.02 -2.93 7.23
C THR A 84 -8.75 -2.53 6.51
N LEU A 85 -7.85 -3.49 6.33
CA LEU A 85 -6.64 -3.35 5.53
C LEU A 85 -6.79 -4.09 4.21
N SER A 86 -6.37 -3.46 3.12
CA SER A 86 -6.20 -4.10 1.83
C SER A 86 -4.79 -3.88 1.33
N VAL A 87 -4.27 -4.84 0.58
CA VAL A 87 -2.91 -4.84 0.05
C VAL A 87 -2.99 -4.99 -1.46
N THR A 88 -2.18 -4.25 -2.19
CA THR A 88 -2.15 -4.34 -3.65
C THR A 88 -0.71 -4.17 -4.14
N PRO A 89 -0.19 -5.07 -4.98
CA PRO A 89 1.11 -4.87 -5.61
C PRO A 89 1.09 -3.63 -6.50
N GLU A 90 2.26 -3.05 -6.74
CA GLU A 90 2.46 -2.12 -7.86
C GLU A 90 2.04 -2.81 -9.17
N GLN A 91 0.88 -2.44 -9.71
CA GLN A 91 0.46 -2.89 -11.04
C GLN A 91 1.18 -2.06 -12.10
N ASP A 92 1.53 -2.74 -13.21
CA ASP A 92 2.26 -2.25 -14.39
C ASP A 92 2.63 -0.76 -14.39
N GLN A 93 3.93 -0.47 -14.44
CA GLN A 93 4.51 0.88 -14.37
C GLN A 93 3.78 1.90 -15.26
N THR A 94 3.29 1.48 -16.43
CA THR A 94 2.51 2.30 -17.36
C THR A 94 1.22 2.85 -16.72
N THR A 95 0.44 2.00 -16.05
CA THR A 95 -0.78 2.44 -15.33
C THR A 95 -0.46 3.27 -14.10
N LEU A 96 0.71 3.06 -13.48
CA LEU A 96 1.14 3.86 -12.34
C LEU A 96 1.48 5.29 -12.78
N PHE A 97 2.31 5.46 -13.82
CA PHE A 97 2.69 6.78 -14.33
C PHE A 97 1.49 7.57 -14.88
N ASP A 98 0.50 6.89 -15.46
CA ASP A 98 -0.73 7.52 -15.95
C ASP A 98 -1.62 8.05 -14.82
N LYS A 99 -1.59 7.41 -13.63
CA LYS A 99 -2.43 7.79 -12.47
C LYS A 99 -1.71 8.66 -11.44
N LEU A 100 -0.39 8.49 -11.30
CA LEU A 100 0.41 9.16 -10.28
C LEU A 100 0.37 10.69 -10.43
N GLY A 101 0.40 11.19 -11.66
CA GLY A 101 0.37 12.63 -11.92
C GLY A 101 -0.91 13.31 -11.38
N PRO A 102 -2.11 12.88 -11.81
CA PRO A 102 -3.38 13.39 -11.30
C PRO A 102 -3.55 13.23 -9.77
N ASP A 103 -3.20 12.06 -9.23
CA ASP A 103 -3.40 11.75 -7.81
C ASP A 103 -2.45 12.55 -6.91
N PHE A 104 -1.18 12.67 -7.30
CA PHE A 104 -0.21 13.51 -6.59
C PHE A 104 -0.61 14.99 -6.65
N ALA A 105 -1.13 15.47 -7.79
CA ALA A 105 -1.63 16.84 -7.89
C ALA A 105 -2.83 17.09 -6.95
N ALA A 106 -3.72 16.11 -6.78
CA ALA A 106 -4.84 16.19 -5.85
C ALA A 106 -4.35 16.28 -4.38
N VAL A 107 -3.39 15.44 -4.00
CA VAL A 107 -2.76 15.49 -2.66
C VAL A 107 -2.11 16.86 -2.41
N MET A 108 -1.30 17.35 -3.35
CA MET A 108 -0.62 18.65 -3.22
C MET A 108 -1.59 19.83 -3.16
N LYS A 109 -2.76 19.72 -3.80
CA LYS A 109 -3.83 20.73 -3.71
C LYS A 109 -4.50 20.72 -2.34
N GLY A 110 -4.68 19.55 -1.72
CA GLY A 110 -5.21 19.41 -0.36
C GLY A 110 -4.29 20.02 0.72
N LEU A 111 -2.98 19.94 0.52
CA LEU A 111 -1.96 20.47 1.44
C LEU A 111 -1.81 22.00 1.43
N ARG A 112 -2.44 22.70 0.48
CA ARG A 112 -2.38 24.17 0.32
C ARG A 112 -3.45 24.94 1.11
N ARG A 113 -4.23 24.27 1.96
CA ARG A 113 -5.27 24.89 2.81
C ARG A 113 -4.75 25.22 4.19
#